data_AF-A0A067T4T5-F1
#
_entry.id   AF-A0A067T4T5-F1
#
_cell.length_a   1.000
_cell.length_b   1.000
_cell.length_c   1.000
_cell.angle_alpha   90.00
_cell.angle_beta   90.00
_cell.angle_gamma   90.00
#
_symmetry.space_group_name_H-M   'P 1'
#
loop_
_entity.id
_entity.type
_entity.pdbx_description
1 polymer ?
#
loop_
_entity_poly.entity_id
_entity_poly.type
_entity_poly.pdbx_seq_one_letter_code
_entity_poly.pdbx_strand_id
1 'polypeptide(L)'
;MSQYDNLLDVLSEEPVWSPVNEQAILEPFKYITSNPGKEIRGKLIEAFRFWLDVPEDKLKVIAKVVNMLHAASLMVDDIEDDSQLRRGKPVTHKIYGIPQTINTANYVYFLAYQELFALRGTDTSTPPRQPLDALVTAELLSLHRGQGLEILWRDSLQCPSEEDYITMVNNKTGGLLRIGIKLMMACSTTNIDVDYVPLVNLIGVFFQIRDDLMNLQSTEYTSNKGFAEDLSEGKFSFPVVHGIHADKSNRQVLNVLQKRPTTPTLKIHTINYLKHNTKSFDYTLSVLANLEAQTRAEIARLGGNKGLEAIMDSLHVDAGNFS
;
A
#
# COMPACT_ATOMS: atom_id res chain seq x y z
N MET A 1 51.05 16.26 10.08
CA MET A 1 50.30 16.71 8.89
C MET A 1 48.87 16.91 9.32
N SER A 2 48.31 18.05 8.96
CA SER A 2 46.90 18.35 9.11
C SER A 2 46.08 17.39 8.24
N GLN A 3 44.87 17.02 8.68
CA GLN A 3 43.91 16.25 7.87
C GLN A 3 43.54 16.95 6.55
N TYR A 4 43.88 18.24 6.43
CA TYR A 4 43.65 19.05 5.25
C TYR A 4 44.82 19.01 4.24
N ASP A 5 46.01 18.55 4.65
CA ASP A 5 47.22 18.57 3.82
C ASP A 5 47.15 17.58 2.64
N ASN A 6 46.39 16.50 2.79
CA ASN A 6 46.16 15.46 1.76
C ASN A 6 44.67 15.26 1.46
N LEU A 7 43.82 16.25 1.79
CA LEU A 7 42.37 16.10 1.68
C LEU A 7 41.91 15.80 0.24
N LEU A 8 42.58 16.38 -0.77
CA LEU A 8 42.25 16.09 -2.17
C LEU A 8 42.46 14.62 -2.51
N ASP A 9 43.53 14.00 -2.02
CA ASP A 9 43.81 12.58 -2.25
C ASP A 9 42.75 11.71 -1.56
N VAL A 10 42.42 12.02 -0.30
CA VAL A 10 41.36 11.32 0.47
C VAL A 10 39.99 11.45 -0.19
N LEU A 11 39.64 12.63 -0.70
CA LEU A 11 38.35 12.88 -1.37
C LEU A 11 38.31 12.35 -2.80
N SER A 12 39.44 11.95 -3.37
CA SER A 12 39.51 11.34 -4.71
C SER A 12 39.23 9.84 -4.70
N GLU A 13 39.25 9.20 -3.52
CA GLU A 13 38.86 7.81 -3.34
C GLU A 13 37.32 7.66 -3.23
N GLU A 14 36.81 6.45 -3.47
CA GLU A 14 35.39 6.19 -3.21
C GLU A 14 35.06 6.42 -1.72
N PRO A 15 33.95 7.09 -1.40
CA PRO A 15 33.59 7.35 -0.01
C PRO A 15 33.42 6.04 0.78
N VAL A 16 34.21 5.88 1.84
CA VAL A 16 34.07 4.72 2.74
C VAL A 16 32.78 4.85 3.55
N TRP A 17 31.84 3.93 3.33
CA TRP A 17 30.61 3.85 4.11
C TRP A 17 30.70 2.76 5.16
N SER A 18 30.60 3.13 6.44
CA SER A 18 30.78 2.17 7.54
C SER A 18 29.49 1.40 7.85
N PRO A 19 29.57 0.12 8.27
CA PRO A 19 28.40 -0.64 8.71
C PRO A 19 27.65 0.00 9.88
N VAL A 20 28.35 0.77 10.73
CA VAL A 20 27.74 1.51 11.84
C VAL A 20 26.85 2.64 11.31
N ASN A 21 27.33 3.39 10.31
CA ASN A 21 26.53 4.44 9.67
C ASN A 21 25.33 3.85 8.92
N GLU A 22 25.51 2.73 8.23
CA GLU A 22 24.43 2.00 7.55
C GLU A 22 23.32 1.61 8.52
N GLN A 23 23.68 1.02 9.67
CA GLN A 23 22.73 0.65 10.69
C GLN A 23 21.99 1.86 11.26
N ALA A 24 22.70 2.97 11.52
CA ALA A 24 22.12 4.19 12.08
C ALA A 24 21.08 4.81 11.14
N ILE A 25 21.36 4.89 9.83
CA ILE A 25 20.40 5.46 8.88
C ILE A 25 19.21 4.52 8.58
N LEU A 26 19.34 3.21 8.84
CA LEU A 26 18.28 2.22 8.65
C LEU A 26 17.44 1.96 9.91
N GLU A 27 17.73 2.60 11.06
CA GLU A 27 16.92 2.42 12.27
C GLU A 27 15.41 2.65 12.06
N PRO A 28 14.96 3.72 11.36
CA PRO A 28 13.53 3.92 11.07
C PRO A 28 12.90 2.75 10.29
N PHE A 29 13.63 2.18 9.33
CA PHE A 29 13.18 1.03 8.54
C PHE A 29 13.13 -0.25 9.37
N LYS A 30 14.15 -0.48 10.21
CA LYS A 30 14.18 -1.61 11.15
C LYS A 30 13.03 -1.54 12.16
N TYR A 31 12.70 -0.33 12.62
CA TYR A 31 11.56 -0.12 13.51
C TYR A 31 10.25 -0.57 12.87
N ILE A 32 9.89 -0.04 11.69
CA ILE A 32 8.61 -0.39 11.06
C ILE A 32 8.51 -1.87 10.67
N THR A 33 9.62 -2.48 10.23
CA THR A 33 9.66 -3.90 9.86
C THR A 33 9.63 -4.84 11.06
N SER A 34 10.03 -4.39 12.25
CA SER A 34 9.94 -5.17 13.50
C SER A 34 8.52 -5.29 14.08
N ASN A 35 7.57 -4.51 13.55
CA ASN A 35 6.17 -4.52 13.97
C ASN A 35 5.34 -5.34 12.97
N PRO A 36 5.14 -6.67 13.15
CA PRO A 36 4.51 -7.52 12.15
C PRO A 36 3.06 -7.10 11.85
N GLY A 37 2.66 -7.21 10.59
CA GLY A 37 1.29 -6.97 10.14
C GLY A 37 0.48 -8.26 10.00
N LYS A 38 -0.67 -8.21 9.31
CA LYS A 38 -1.48 -9.40 8.99
C LYS A 38 -0.84 -10.33 7.93
N GLU A 39 0.41 -10.06 7.51
CA GLU A 39 1.20 -10.85 6.53
C GLU A 39 0.45 -11.24 5.24
N ILE A 40 -0.48 -10.42 4.79
CA ILE A 40 -1.29 -10.66 3.58
C ILE A 40 -0.42 -10.79 2.33
N ARG A 41 0.66 -9.99 2.23
CA ARG A 41 1.56 -10.01 1.05
C ARG A 41 2.33 -11.32 0.93
N GLY A 42 2.86 -11.83 2.05
CA GLY A 42 3.51 -13.15 2.06
C GLY A 42 2.55 -14.25 1.62
N LYS A 43 1.30 -14.22 2.12
CA LYS A 43 0.25 -15.16 1.69
C LYS A 43 -0.07 -15.03 0.19
N LEU A 44 -0.14 -13.80 -0.34
CA LEU A 44 -0.36 -13.57 -1.77
C LEU A 44 0.79 -14.14 -2.60
N ILE A 45 2.05 -13.88 -2.22
CA ILE A 45 3.22 -14.44 -2.90
C ILE A 45 3.15 -15.97 -2.93
N GLU A 46 2.89 -16.63 -1.80
CA GLU A 46 2.75 -18.09 -1.75
C GLU A 46 1.56 -18.60 -2.58
N ALA A 47 0.43 -17.89 -2.57
CA ALA A 47 -0.72 -18.26 -3.38
C ALA A 47 -0.42 -18.16 -4.88
N PHE A 48 0.27 -17.11 -5.34
CA PHE A 48 0.67 -16.97 -6.74
C PHE A 48 1.80 -17.91 -7.14
N ARG A 49 2.67 -18.32 -6.20
CA ARG A 49 3.71 -19.33 -6.42
C ARG A 49 3.11 -20.63 -6.94
N PHE A 50 1.95 -21.04 -6.43
CA PHE A 50 1.22 -22.22 -6.90
C PHE A 50 0.95 -22.20 -8.41
N TRP A 51 0.67 -21.03 -8.99
CA TRP A 51 0.41 -20.89 -10.42
C TRP A 51 1.65 -20.60 -11.26
N LEU A 52 2.68 -19.95 -10.71
CA LEU A 52 3.81 -19.41 -11.48
C LEU A 52 5.09 -20.25 -11.37
N ASP A 53 5.18 -21.13 -10.36
CA ASP A 53 6.33 -22.01 -10.09
C ASP A 53 7.69 -21.28 -10.15
N VAL A 54 7.74 -20.09 -9.53
CA VAL A 54 8.95 -19.25 -9.53
C VAL A 54 10.07 -19.94 -8.74
N PRO A 55 11.31 -19.99 -9.26
CA PRO A 55 12.47 -20.53 -8.54
C PRO A 55 12.66 -19.89 -7.17
N GLU A 56 12.98 -20.69 -6.17
CA GLU A 56 13.05 -20.28 -4.75
C GLU A 56 14.04 -19.13 -4.50
N ASP A 57 15.18 -19.13 -5.18
CA ASP A 57 16.19 -18.08 -5.12
C ASP A 57 15.63 -16.74 -5.62
N LYS A 58 14.90 -16.76 -6.75
CA LYS A 58 14.24 -15.57 -7.30
C LYS A 58 13.09 -15.10 -6.42
N LEU A 59 12.30 -16.03 -5.90
CA LEU A 59 11.16 -15.73 -5.03
C LEU A 59 11.60 -14.99 -3.76
N LYS A 60 12.73 -15.39 -3.16
CA LYS A 60 13.31 -14.69 -2.00
C LYS A 60 13.68 -13.24 -2.31
N VAL A 61 14.30 -13.00 -3.47
CA VAL A 61 14.64 -11.64 -3.91
C VAL A 61 13.38 -10.82 -4.16
N ILE A 62 12.38 -11.39 -4.84
CA ILE A 62 11.08 -10.71 -5.08
C ILE A 62 10.40 -10.34 -3.76
N ALA A 63 10.32 -11.27 -2.81
CA ALA A 63 9.73 -11.02 -1.50
C ALA A 63 10.48 -9.92 -0.74
N LYS A 64 11.82 -9.91 -0.80
CA LYS A 64 12.65 -8.85 -0.20
C LYS A 64 12.37 -7.48 -0.81
N VAL A 65 12.37 -7.37 -2.15
CA VAL A 65 12.07 -6.13 -2.87
C VAL A 65 10.67 -5.61 -2.51
N VAL A 66 9.65 -6.46 -2.58
CA VAL A 66 8.26 -6.08 -2.25
C VAL A 66 8.14 -5.60 -0.80
N ASN A 67 8.78 -6.29 0.15
CA ASN A 67 8.74 -5.89 1.56
C ASN A 67 9.46 -4.56 1.81
N MET A 68 10.60 -4.32 1.16
CA MET A 68 11.33 -3.05 1.26
C MET A 68 10.51 -1.89 0.70
N LEU A 69 9.99 -2.03 -0.53
CA LEU A 69 9.14 -1.01 -1.16
C LEU A 69 7.88 -0.75 -0.32
N HIS A 70 7.27 -1.79 0.23
CA HIS A 70 6.09 -1.64 1.07
C HIS A 70 6.37 -0.90 2.37
N ALA A 71 7.40 -1.30 3.10
CA ALA A 71 7.71 -0.66 4.38
C ALA A 71 8.19 0.78 4.18
N ALA A 72 8.96 1.06 3.11
CA ALA A 72 9.31 2.43 2.73
C ALA A 72 8.07 3.26 2.40
N SER A 73 7.13 2.73 1.61
CA SER A 73 5.90 3.46 1.26
C SER A 73 5.06 3.77 2.48
N LEU A 74 4.95 2.85 3.44
CA LEU A 74 4.22 3.10 4.69
C LEU A 74 4.85 4.22 5.54
N MET A 75 6.18 4.29 5.59
CA MET A 75 6.87 5.36 6.32
C MET A 75 6.58 6.74 5.72
N VAL A 76 6.50 6.83 4.39
CA VAL A 76 6.17 8.08 3.68
C VAL A 76 4.67 8.39 3.83
N ASP A 77 3.79 7.41 3.61
CA ASP A 77 2.33 7.54 3.74
C ASP A 77 1.94 8.02 5.15
N ASP A 78 2.50 7.42 6.20
CA ASP A 78 2.25 7.86 7.60
C ASP A 78 2.68 9.32 7.86
N ILE A 79 3.65 9.85 7.12
CA ILE A 79 4.04 11.27 7.19
C ILE A 79 3.08 12.13 6.39
N GLU A 80 2.76 11.71 5.16
CA GLU A 80 1.87 12.44 4.25
C GLU A 80 0.46 12.60 4.83
N ASP A 81 0.02 11.63 5.64
CA ASP A 81 -1.29 11.59 6.30
C ASP A 81 -1.26 12.14 7.75
N ASP A 82 -0.09 12.49 8.30
CA ASP A 82 0.10 12.85 9.71
C ASP A 82 -0.51 11.80 10.68
N SER A 83 -0.35 10.52 10.32
CA SER A 83 -0.88 9.41 11.10
C SER A 83 -0.25 9.36 12.50
N GLN A 84 -0.97 8.79 13.47
CA GLN A 84 -0.50 8.69 14.85
C GLN A 84 0.03 7.30 15.17
N LEU A 85 -0.66 6.26 14.70
CA LEU A 85 -0.33 4.87 14.99
C LEU A 85 -0.26 4.04 13.70
N ARG A 86 0.62 3.05 13.71
CA ARG A 86 0.64 1.95 12.75
C ARG A 86 0.79 0.63 13.49
N ARG A 87 -0.14 -0.29 13.24
CA ARG A 87 -0.16 -1.63 13.88
C ARG A 87 -0.14 -1.54 15.42
N GLY A 88 -0.81 -0.52 15.97
CA GLY A 88 -0.92 -0.29 17.41
C GLY A 88 0.34 0.28 18.06
N LYS A 89 1.32 0.72 17.25
CA LYS A 89 2.57 1.35 17.70
C LYS A 89 2.68 2.77 17.14
N PRO A 90 3.39 3.70 17.81
CA PRO A 90 3.65 5.02 17.24
C PRO A 90 4.27 4.91 15.84
N VAL A 91 3.83 5.75 14.91
CA VAL A 91 4.44 5.77 13.58
C VAL A 91 5.90 6.23 13.64
N THR A 92 6.70 5.76 12.68
CA THR A 92 8.16 5.93 12.67
C THR A 92 8.59 7.39 12.82
N HIS A 93 7.91 8.32 12.15
CA HIS A 93 8.27 9.73 12.17
C HIS A 93 8.00 10.44 13.50
N LYS A 94 7.15 9.88 14.37
CA LYS A 94 6.95 10.41 15.74
C LYS A 94 8.08 10.00 16.69
N ILE A 95 8.88 9.00 16.32
CA ILE A 95 10.04 8.52 17.10
C ILE A 95 11.34 9.15 16.57
N TYR A 96 11.57 9.04 15.26
CA TYR A 96 12.84 9.42 14.61
C TYR A 96 12.80 10.81 13.96
N GLY A 97 11.62 11.45 13.96
CA GLY A 97 11.39 12.71 13.27
C GLY A 97 11.13 12.54 11.77
N ILE A 98 10.44 13.54 11.21
CA ILE A 98 10.09 13.59 9.78
C ILE A 98 11.33 13.55 8.88
N PRO A 99 12.40 14.36 9.09
CA PRO A 99 13.53 14.40 8.16
C PRO A 99 14.25 13.07 8.03
N GLN A 100 14.53 12.40 9.16
CA GLN A 100 15.21 11.10 9.15
C GLN A 100 14.34 10.03 8.49
N THR A 101 13.04 10.01 8.82
CA THR A 101 12.12 9.00 8.29
C THR A 101 11.94 9.11 6.77
N ILE A 102 11.80 10.33 6.23
CA ILE A 102 11.75 10.56 4.77
C ILE A 102 13.05 10.10 4.11
N ASN A 103 14.20 10.50 4.67
CA ASN A 103 15.50 10.13 4.12
C ASN A 103 15.69 8.61 4.09
N THR A 104 15.38 7.92 5.19
CA THR A 104 15.48 6.46 5.27
C THR A 104 14.51 5.77 4.31
N ALA A 105 13.26 6.22 4.21
CA ALA A 105 12.30 5.60 3.29
C ALA A 105 12.73 5.73 1.83
N ASN A 106 13.19 6.93 1.44
CA ASN A 106 13.72 7.18 0.10
C ASN A 106 14.99 6.35 -0.18
N TYR A 107 15.88 6.24 0.80
CA TYR A 107 17.07 5.39 0.68
C TYR A 107 16.70 3.93 0.46
N VAL A 108 15.70 3.41 1.20
CA VAL A 108 15.21 2.03 1.05
C VAL A 108 14.57 1.78 -0.31
N TYR A 109 13.93 2.78 -0.96
CA TYR A 109 13.49 2.63 -2.36
C TYR A 109 14.66 2.30 -3.29
N PHE A 110 15.80 2.98 -3.13
CA PHE A 110 16.99 2.71 -3.93
C PHE A 110 17.68 1.40 -3.55
N LEU A 111 17.69 1.01 -2.28
CA LEU A 111 18.15 -0.32 -1.87
C LEU A 111 17.29 -1.42 -2.49
N ALA A 112 15.96 -1.26 -2.52
CA ALA A 112 15.07 -2.21 -3.18
C ALA A 112 15.35 -2.30 -4.69
N TYR A 113 15.69 -1.18 -5.31
CA TYR A 113 16.10 -1.14 -6.71
C TYR A 113 17.46 -1.82 -6.94
N GLN A 114 18.40 -1.68 -6.01
CA GLN A 114 19.68 -2.39 -6.05
C GLN A 114 19.47 -3.91 -5.93
N GLU A 115 18.59 -4.37 -5.03
CA GLU A 115 18.24 -5.78 -4.87
C GLU A 115 17.63 -6.38 -6.15
N LEU A 116 16.96 -5.57 -6.97
CA LEU A 116 16.42 -6.01 -8.25
C LEU A 116 17.50 -6.53 -9.20
N PHE A 117 18.75 -6.04 -9.09
CA PHE A 117 19.85 -6.52 -9.90
C PHE A 117 20.20 -7.99 -9.61
N ALA A 118 19.89 -8.51 -8.42
CA ALA A 118 20.08 -9.93 -8.12
C ALA A 118 19.12 -10.84 -8.91
N LEU A 119 18.01 -10.30 -9.47
CA LEU A 119 17.14 -11.05 -10.39
C LEU A 119 17.70 -11.12 -11.82
N ARG A 120 18.67 -10.26 -12.16
CA ARG A 120 19.41 -10.38 -13.41
C ARG A 120 20.39 -11.55 -13.20
N GLY A 121 20.06 -12.71 -13.76
CA GLY A 121 20.92 -13.88 -13.64
C GLY A 121 22.36 -13.59 -14.08
N THR A 122 23.31 -14.37 -13.57
CA THR A 122 24.70 -14.36 -14.07
C THR A 122 24.81 -14.94 -15.48
N ASP A 123 23.80 -15.69 -15.90
CA ASP A 123 23.69 -16.28 -17.22
C ASP A 123 23.01 -15.31 -18.20
N THR A 124 23.82 -14.65 -19.01
CA THR A 124 23.38 -13.74 -20.07
C THR A 124 22.72 -14.47 -21.25
N SER A 125 22.71 -15.81 -21.26
CA SER A 125 22.10 -16.61 -22.33
C SER A 125 20.57 -16.68 -22.25
N THR A 126 19.98 -16.40 -21.09
CA THR A 126 18.53 -16.33 -20.90
C THR A 126 18.12 -15.02 -20.22
N PRO A 127 18.12 -13.90 -20.97
CA PRO A 127 17.69 -12.62 -20.42
C PRO A 127 16.25 -12.71 -19.90
N PRO A 128 15.90 -11.97 -18.83
CA PRO A 128 14.53 -11.90 -18.36
C PRO A 128 13.60 -11.48 -19.50
N ARG A 129 12.42 -12.10 -19.60
CA ARG A 129 11.46 -11.86 -20.69
C ARG A 129 11.00 -10.40 -20.80
N GLN A 130 11.12 -9.65 -19.70
CA GLN A 130 10.83 -8.23 -19.62
C GLN A 130 11.94 -7.49 -18.87
N PRO A 131 12.20 -6.21 -19.23
CA PRO A 131 13.09 -5.34 -18.46
C PRO A 131 12.49 -5.08 -17.07
N LEU A 132 13.00 -5.81 -16.07
CA LEU A 132 12.49 -5.79 -14.69
C LEU A 132 12.52 -4.38 -14.08
N ASP A 133 13.57 -3.61 -14.40
CA ASP A 133 13.75 -2.22 -13.99
C ASP A 133 12.67 -1.30 -14.56
N ALA A 134 12.34 -1.43 -15.84
CA ALA A 134 11.25 -0.66 -16.45
C ALA A 134 9.89 -1.03 -15.85
N LEU A 135 9.66 -2.31 -15.57
CA LEU A 135 8.45 -2.82 -14.91
C LEU A 135 8.28 -2.21 -13.51
N VAL A 136 9.31 -2.31 -12.66
CA VAL A 136 9.26 -1.76 -11.30
C VAL A 136 9.11 -0.24 -11.34
N THR A 137 9.83 0.44 -12.24
CA THR A 137 9.73 1.89 -12.42
C THR A 137 8.31 2.32 -12.83
N ALA A 138 7.69 1.61 -13.77
CA ALA A 138 6.33 1.92 -14.23
C ALA A 138 5.31 1.80 -13.08
N GLU A 139 5.42 0.78 -12.24
CA GLU A 139 4.53 0.60 -11.10
C GLU A 139 4.81 1.58 -9.94
N LEU A 140 6.08 1.95 -9.70
CA LEU A 140 6.40 3.02 -8.74
C LEU A 140 5.86 4.37 -9.20
N LEU A 141 5.92 4.67 -10.51
CA LEU A 141 5.27 5.86 -11.07
C LEU A 141 3.75 5.80 -10.91
N SER A 142 3.13 4.63 -11.12
CA SER A 142 1.70 4.42 -10.87
C SER A 142 1.35 4.68 -9.40
N LEU A 143 2.11 4.11 -8.45
CA LEU A 143 1.93 4.33 -7.02
C LEU A 143 1.94 5.83 -6.67
N HIS A 144 2.95 6.57 -7.14
CA HIS A 144 3.08 8.00 -6.84
C HIS A 144 2.01 8.84 -7.53
N ARG A 145 1.53 8.46 -8.72
CA ARG A 145 0.39 9.11 -9.38
C ARG A 145 -0.90 8.93 -8.57
N GLY A 146 -1.15 7.73 -8.06
CA GLY A 146 -2.29 7.45 -7.20
C GLY A 146 -2.22 8.26 -5.90
N GLN A 147 -1.10 8.16 -5.18
CA GLN A 147 -0.86 8.91 -3.94
C GLN A 147 -1.00 10.42 -4.16
N GLY A 148 -0.39 10.95 -5.22
CA GLY A 148 -0.44 12.37 -5.53
C GLY A 148 -1.86 12.89 -5.81
N LEU A 149 -2.70 12.10 -6.50
CA LEU A 149 -4.11 12.46 -6.72
C LEU A 149 -4.92 12.43 -5.43
N GLU A 150 -4.73 11.43 -4.57
CA GLU A 150 -5.39 11.36 -3.27
C GLU A 150 -5.05 12.58 -2.41
N ILE A 151 -3.76 12.92 -2.29
CA ILE A 151 -3.26 14.10 -1.57
C ILE A 151 -3.83 15.37 -2.19
N LEU A 152 -3.80 15.50 -3.52
CA LEU A 152 -4.33 16.66 -4.22
C LEU A 152 -5.80 16.88 -3.89
N TRP A 153 -6.63 15.84 -3.98
CA TRP A 153 -8.06 15.92 -3.65
C TRP A 153 -8.27 16.31 -2.19
N ARG A 154 -7.60 15.61 -1.27
CA ARG A 154 -7.65 15.87 0.18
C ARG A 154 -7.31 17.32 0.51
N ASP A 155 -6.20 17.84 -0.03
CA ASP A 155 -5.67 19.15 0.34
C ASP A 155 -6.35 20.31 -0.42
N SER A 156 -6.90 20.04 -1.62
CA SER A 156 -7.76 21.00 -2.36
C SER A 156 -9.24 20.94 -1.95
N LEU A 157 -9.62 19.99 -1.10
CA LEU A 157 -11.00 19.70 -0.70
C LEU A 157 -11.93 19.40 -1.89
N GLN A 158 -11.38 18.81 -2.96
CA GLN A 158 -12.12 18.41 -4.15
C GLN A 158 -12.47 16.93 -4.07
N CYS A 159 -13.74 16.62 -3.77
CA CYS A 159 -14.21 15.25 -3.74
C CYS A 159 -14.18 14.63 -5.15
N PRO A 160 -13.49 13.49 -5.36
CA PRO A 160 -13.44 12.81 -6.66
C PRO A 160 -14.78 12.15 -7.00
N SER A 161 -14.97 11.76 -8.26
CA SER A 161 -16.02 10.78 -8.59
C SER A 161 -15.64 9.38 -8.10
N GLU A 162 -16.59 8.46 -8.07
CA GLU A 162 -16.30 7.06 -7.72
C GLU A 162 -15.36 6.40 -8.74
N GLU A 163 -15.52 6.69 -10.03
CA GLU A 163 -14.64 6.20 -11.10
C GLU A 163 -13.20 6.72 -10.95
N ASP A 164 -13.06 8.01 -10.63
CA ASP A 164 -11.75 8.61 -10.35
C ASP A 164 -11.11 7.98 -9.11
N TYR A 165 -11.90 7.76 -8.05
CA TYR A 165 -11.42 7.07 -6.84
C TYR A 165 -10.91 5.66 -7.18
N ILE A 166 -11.67 4.85 -7.93
CA ILE A 166 -11.26 3.50 -8.32
C ILE A 166 -9.96 3.54 -9.14
N THR A 167 -9.86 4.50 -10.07
CA THR A 167 -8.65 4.70 -10.89
C THR A 167 -7.44 5.09 -10.04
N MET A 168 -7.63 5.99 -9.07
CA MET A 168 -6.59 6.38 -8.11
C MET A 168 -6.13 5.20 -7.26
N VAL A 169 -7.07 4.43 -6.71
CA VAL A 169 -6.78 3.23 -5.90
C VAL A 169 -6.03 2.17 -6.70
N ASN A 170 -6.44 1.94 -7.95
CA ASN A 170 -5.76 1.01 -8.83
C ASN A 170 -4.31 1.45 -9.11
N ASN A 171 -4.03 2.75 -9.08
CA ASN A 171 -2.67 3.28 -9.17
C ASN A 171 -1.90 3.12 -7.84
N LYS A 172 -2.44 3.62 -6.72
CA LYS A 172 -1.81 3.61 -5.38
C LYS A 172 -1.59 2.19 -4.85
N THR A 173 -2.68 1.48 -4.58
CA THR A 173 -2.67 0.18 -3.88
C THR A 173 -2.40 -0.97 -4.85
N GLY A 174 -2.92 -0.86 -6.06
CA GLY A 174 -2.66 -1.83 -7.12
C GLY A 174 -1.20 -1.84 -7.56
N GLY A 175 -0.51 -0.68 -7.59
CA GLY A 175 0.88 -0.59 -8.06
C GLY A 175 1.84 -1.49 -7.30
N LEU A 176 1.82 -1.41 -5.97
CA LEU A 176 2.71 -2.20 -5.13
C LEU A 176 2.42 -3.71 -5.19
N LEU A 177 1.14 -4.09 -5.25
CA LEU A 177 0.75 -5.51 -5.43
C LEU A 177 1.16 -6.03 -6.81
N ARG A 178 0.99 -5.22 -7.86
CA ARG A 178 1.41 -5.53 -9.22
C ARG A 178 2.91 -5.72 -9.33
N ILE A 179 3.74 -4.97 -8.61
CA ILE A 179 5.21 -5.17 -8.62
C ILE A 179 5.55 -6.63 -8.28
N GLY A 180 5.03 -7.14 -7.17
CA GLY A 180 5.31 -8.52 -6.74
C GLY A 180 4.89 -9.54 -7.79
N ILE A 181 3.64 -9.47 -8.26
CA ILE A 181 3.09 -10.46 -9.19
C ILE A 181 3.71 -10.34 -10.58
N LYS A 182 3.98 -9.12 -11.08
CA LYS A 182 4.66 -8.92 -12.37
C LYS A 182 6.10 -9.42 -12.34
N LEU A 183 6.83 -9.22 -11.24
CA LEU A 183 8.16 -9.81 -11.07
C LEU A 183 8.09 -11.34 -11.04
N MET A 184 7.10 -11.92 -10.36
CA MET A 184 6.88 -13.38 -10.34
C MET A 184 6.55 -13.91 -11.75
N MET A 185 5.66 -13.25 -12.50
CA MET A 185 5.33 -13.62 -13.88
C MET A 185 6.57 -13.55 -14.78
N ALA A 186 7.42 -12.52 -14.64
CA ALA A 186 8.66 -12.38 -15.40
C ALA A 186 9.69 -13.49 -15.09
N CYS A 187 9.59 -14.14 -13.92
CA CYS A 187 10.46 -15.20 -13.46
C CYS A 187 9.81 -16.59 -13.45
N SER A 188 8.59 -16.72 -13.98
CA SER A 188 7.77 -17.93 -13.97
C SER A 188 8.30 -19.03 -14.91
N THR A 189 8.17 -20.28 -14.47
CA THR A 189 8.44 -21.49 -15.27
C THR A 189 7.16 -22.12 -15.82
N THR A 190 6.00 -21.78 -15.26
CA THR A 190 4.68 -22.27 -15.65
C THR A 190 3.71 -21.11 -15.86
N ASN A 191 2.63 -21.35 -16.62
CA ASN A 191 1.60 -20.34 -16.95
C ASN A 191 2.17 -19.01 -17.49
N ILE A 192 3.20 -19.12 -18.32
CA ILE A 192 4.03 -18.01 -18.78
C ILE A 192 3.29 -16.98 -19.64
N ASP A 193 2.18 -17.40 -20.28
CA ASP A 193 1.36 -16.59 -21.17
C ASP A 193 0.07 -16.09 -20.51
N VAL A 194 -0.10 -16.33 -19.21
CA VAL A 194 -1.29 -15.93 -18.46
C VAL A 194 -1.03 -14.59 -17.79
N ASP A 195 -1.87 -13.60 -18.09
CA ASP A 195 -1.84 -12.31 -17.40
C ASP A 195 -2.71 -12.33 -16.14
N TYR A 196 -2.06 -12.21 -14.99
CA TYR A 196 -2.72 -12.16 -13.69
C TYR A 196 -3.01 -10.73 -13.20
N VAL A 197 -2.60 -9.68 -13.94
CA VAL A 197 -2.80 -8.27 -13.55
C VAL A 197 -4.27 -7.92 -13.31
N PRO A 198 -5.24 -8.34 -14.14
CA PRO A 198 -6.66 -8.03 -13.90
C PRO A 198 -7.15 -8.53 -12.54
N LEU A 199 -6.78 -9.76 -12.15
CA LEU A 199 -7.10 -10.32 -10.84
C LEU A 199 -6.44 -9.53 -9.70
N VAL A 200 -5.16 -9.17 -9.86
CA VAL A 200 -4.43 -8.38 -8.86
C VAL A 200 -5.05 -6.98 -8.69
N ASN A 201 -5.54 -6.37 -9.76
CA ASN A 201 -6.25 -5.09 -9.70
C ASN A 201 -7.58 -5.22 -8.96
N LEU A 202 -8.38 -6.26 -9.23
CA LEU A 202 -9.62 -6.53 -8.48
C LEU A 202 -9.35 -6.69 -6.98
N ILE A 203 -8.35 -7.49 -6.63
CA ILE A 203 -7.91 -7.70 -5.26
C ILE A 203 -7.47 -6.37 -4.62
N GLY A 204 -6.67 -5.57 -5.33
CA GLY A 204 -6.18 -4.28 -4.84
C GLY A 204 -7.28 -3.27 -4.55
N VAL A 205 -8.27 -3.16 -5.45
CA VAL A 205 -9.44 -2.28 -5.26
C VAL A 205 -10.30 -2.76 -4.09
N PHE A 206 -10.57 -4.08 -4.02
CA PHE A 206 -11.29 -4.67 -2.91
C PHE A 206 -10.61 -4.40 -1.56
N PHE A 207 -9.28 -4.59 -1.49
CA PHE A 207 -8.51 -4.31 -0.27
C PHE A 207 -8.63 -2.86 0.19
N GLN A 208 -8.55 -1.89 -0.71
CA GLN A 208 -8.60 -0.49 -0.33
C GLN A 208 -9.99 -0.07 0.13
N ILE A 209 -11.05 -0.44 -0.61
CA ILE A 209 -12.43 -0.12 -0.21
C ILE A 209 -12.75 -0.76 1.15
N ARG A 210 -12.25 -1.97 1.39
CA ARG A 210 -12.36 -2.64 2.69
C ARG A 210 -11.61 -1.88 3.78
N ASP A 211 -10.37 -1.44 3.52
CA ASP A 211 -9.57 -0.69 4.49
C ASP A 211 -10.26 0.62 4.91
N ASP A 212 -10.80 1.34 3.92
CA ASP A 212 -11.57 2.58 4.10
C ASP A 212 -12.83 2.36 4.96
N LEU A 213 -13.60 1.30 4.69
CA LEU A 213 -14.77 0.95 5.50
C LEU A 213 -14.36 0.59 6.95
N MET A 214 -13.32 -0.23 7.10
CA MET A 214 -12.85 -0.68 8.40
C MET A 214 -12.27 0.46 9.23
N ASN A 215 -11.64 1.47 8.61
CA ASN A 215 -11.14 2.66 9.30
C ASN A 215 -12.27 3.39 10.07
N LEU A 216 -13.45 3.49 9.46
CA LEU A 216 -14.59 4.21 10.05
C LEU A 216 -15.42 3.39 11.04
N GLN A 217 -15.26 2.06 11.07
CA GLN A 217 -16.19 1.18 11.80
C GLN A 217 -15.53 0.21 12.79
N SER A 218 -14.30 -0.23 12.55
CA SER A 218 -13.72 -1.34 13.28
C SER A 218 -13.04 -0.91 14.58
N THR A 219 -13.39 -1.59 15.68
CA THR A 219 -12.72 -1.44 16.97
C THR A 219 -11.27 -1.93 16.93
N GLU A 220 -10.99 -2.99 16.15
CA GLU A 220 -9.63 -3.47 15.90
C GLU A 220 -8.82 -2.39 15.18
N TYR A 221 -9.36 -1.78 14.12
CA TYR A 221 -8.70 -0.68 13.41
C TYR A 221 -8.49 0.53 14.31
N THR A 222 -9.48 0.84 15.16
CA THR A 222 -9.36 1.90 16.17
C THR A 222 -8.15 1.68 17.08
N SER A 223 -7.87 0.43 17.46
CA SER A 223 -6.68 0.10 18.27
C SER A 223 -5.36 0.13 17.50
N ASN A 224 -5.40 -0.08 16.17
CA ASN A 224 -4.21 -0.22 15.33
C ASN A 224 -3.75 1.07 14.66
N LYS A 225 -4.69 1.93 14.28
CA LYS A 225 -4.48 3.19 13.53
C LYS A 225 -4.98 4.40 14.31
N GLY A 226 -6.14 4.25 14.93
CA GLY A 226 -6.84 5.32 15.66
C GLY A 226 -8.32 5.33 15.28
N PHE A 227 -9.15 5.95 16.10
CA PHE A 227 -10.59 6.00 15.83
C PHE A 227 -10.88 6.89 14.62
N ALA A 228 -11.35 6.31 13.51
CA ALA A 228 -11.70 6.99 12.27
C ALA A 228 -10.64 8.02 11.84
N GLU A 229 -9.41 7.54 11.68
CA GLU A 229 -8.24 8.34 11.31
C GLU A 229 -8.41 8.99 9.93
N ASP A 230 -9.08 8.34 8.98
CA ASP A 230 -9.35 8.91 7.64
C ASP A 230 -10.06 10.29 7.75
N LEU A 231 -10.91 10.47 8.77
CA LEU A 231 -11.58 11.76 9.02
C LEU A 231 -10.61 12.80 9.61
N SER A 232 -9.63 12.39 10.42
CA SER A 232 -8.54 13.26 10.88
C SER A 232 -7.60 13.66 9.75
N GLU A 233 -7.33 12.75 8.83
CA GLU A 233 -6.53 13.01 7.63
C GLU A 233 -7.25 13.98 6.68
N GLY A 234 -8.59 13.99 6.72
CA GLY A 234 -9.44 14.72 5.77
C GLY A 234 -9.60 13.95 4.45
N LYS A 235 -9.32 12.65 4.46
CA LYS A 235 -9.27 11.77 3.31
C LYS A 235 -10.65 11.54 2.69
N PHE A 236 -10.70 11.50 1.37
CA PHE A 236 -11.87 11.09 0.59
C PHE A 236 -11.92 9.57 0.43
N SER A 237 -12.17 8.86 1.54
CA SER A 237 -12.33 7.40 1.54
C SER A 237 -13.63 6.96 0.84
N PHE A 238 -13.74 5.71 0.40
CA PHE A 238 -14.86 5.25 -0.43
C PHE A 238 -16.25 5.56 0.16
N PRO A 239 -16.55 5.27 1.45
CA PRO A 239 -17.85 5.63 2.04
C PRO A 239 -18.09 7.15 2.09
N VAL A 240 -17.03 7.93 2.24
CA VAL A 240 -17.06 9.40 2.28
C VAL A 240 -17.36 9.97 0.89
N VAL A 241 -16.69 9.46 -0.16
CA VAL A 241 -16.95 9.83 -1.56
C VAL A 241 -18.42 9.57 -1.91
N HIS A 242 -18.92 8.36 -1.65
CA HIS A 242 -20.33 8.04 -1.87
C HIS A 242 -21.25 8.98 -1.08
N GLY A 243 -20.96 9.21 0.21
CA GLY A 243 -21.81 10.03 1.07
C GLY A 243 -21.95 11.48 0.60
N ILE A 244 -20.86 12.07 0.09
CA ILE A 244 -20.87 13.44 -0.45
C ILE A 244 -21.69 13.52 -1.74
N HIS A 245 -21.60 12.51 -2.61
CA HIS A 245 -22.36 12.50 -3.87
C HIS A 245 -23.82 12.10 -3.70
N ALA A 246 -24.15 11.28 -2.69
CA ALA A 246 -25.50 10.84 -2.38
C ALA A 246 -26.38 11.98 -1.81
N ASP A 247 -25.80 12.94 -1.11
CA ASP A 247 -26.51 14.16 -0.69
C ASP A 247 -25.68 15.44 -0.96
N LYS A 248 -25.80 15.95 -2.19
CA LYS A 248 -25.14 17.19 -2.64
C LYS A 248 -25.70 18.46 -2.00
N SER A 249 -26.86 18.39 -1.35
CA SER A 249 -27.45 19.54 -0.65
C SER A 249 -26.79 19.80 0.70
N ASN A 250 -26.09 18.80 1.24
CA ASN A 250 -25.51 18.84 2.57
C ASN A 250 -23.97 18.86 2.54
N ARG A 251 -23.40 19.96 3.02
CA ARG A 251 -21.94 20.19 3.03
C ARG A 251 -21.24 19.72 4.30
N GLN A 252 -21.94 19.09 5.24
CA GLN A 252 -21.38 18.80 6.56
C GLN A 252 -20.17 17.86 6.50
N VAL A 253 -20.20 16.83 5.65
CA VAL A 253 -19.09 15.87 5.50
C VAL A 253 -17.83 16.61 5.03
N LEU A 254 -17.95 17.40 3.97
CA LEU A 254 -16.85 18.24 3.46
C LEU A 254 -16.30 19.20 4.54
N ASN A 255 -17.20 19.86 5.27
CA ASN A 255 -16.80 20.79 6.34
C ASN A 255 -16.10 20.07 7.51
N VAL A 256 -16.43 18.80 7.77
CA VAL A 256 -15.74 18.00 8.79
C VAL A 256 -14.37 17.57 8.30
N LEU A 257 -14.23 17.08 7.06
CA LEU A 257 -12.93 16.73 6.48
C LEU A 257 -11.97 17.92 6.49
N GLN A 258 -12.45 19.11 6.11
CA GLN A 258 -11.65 20.33 6.13
C GLN A 258 -11.09 20.67 7.53
N LYS A 259 -11.83 20.33 8.58
CA LYS A 259 -11.44 20.61 9.97
C LYS A 259 -10.47 19.60 10.53
N ARG A 260 -10.26 18.44 9.88
CA ARG A 260 -9.34 17.38 10.32
C ARG A 260 -9.51 17.06 11.81
N PRO A 261 -10.73 16.70 12.27
CA PRO A 261 -11.03 16.55 13.69
C PRO A 261 -10.14 15.51 14.34
N THR A 262 -9.57 15.84 15.50
CA THR A 262 -8.85 14.90 16.36
C THR A 262 -9.75 14.28 17.44
N THR A 263 -10.86 14.94 17.78
CA THR A 263 -11.81 14.51 18.81
C THR A 263 -12.94 13.64 18.25
N PRO A 264 -13.53 12.73 19.07
CA PRO A 264 -14.57 11.82 18.59
C PRO A 264 -15.87 12.49 18.14
N THR A 265 -16.21 13.68 18.64
CA THR A 265 -17.54 14.30 18.45
C THR A 265 -17.90 14.47 16.98
N LEU A 266 -17.03 15.12 16.19
CA LEU A 266 -17.28 15.33 14.76
C LEU A 266 -17.15 14.03 13.97
N LYS A 267 -16.28 13.11 14.40
CA LYS A 267 -16.10 11.80 13.76
C LYS A 267 -17.37 10.95 13.88
N ILE A 268 -17.89 10.79 15.08
CA ILE A 268 -19.13 10.04 15.37
C ILE A 268 -20.31 10.65 14.60
N HIS A 269 -20.43 11.98 14.61
CA HIS A 269 -21.49 12.68 13.88
C HIS A 269 -21.45 12.36 12.38
N THR A 270 -20.28 12.47 11.75
CA THR A 270 -20.10 12.15 10.32
C THR A 270 -20.35 10.68 10.03
N ILE A 271 -19.86 9.76 10.85
CA ILE A 271 -20.09 8.31 10.69
C ILE A 271 -21.58 8.00 10.75
N ASN A 272 -22.30 8.53 11.74
CA ASN A 272 -23.74 8.32 11.88
C ASN A 272 -24.50 8.85 10.68
N TYR A 273 -24.11 10.02 10.16
CA TYR A 273 -24.71 10.57 8.95
C TYR A 273 -24.47 9.65 7.72
N LEU A 274 -23.23 9.22 7.51
CA LEU A 274 -22.86 8.32 6.42
C LEU A 274 -23.60 6.97 6.51
N LYS A 275 -23.78 6.44 7.74
CA LYS A 275 -24.47 5.16 7.97
C LYS A 275 -25.98 5.28 7.81
N HIS A 276 -26.59 6.29 8.43
CA HIS A 276 -28.04 6.34 8.58
C HIS A 276 -28.76 7.17 7.53
N ASN A 277 -28.15 8.28 7.05
CA ASN A 277 -28.77 9.19 6.10
C ASN A 277 -28.41 8.88 4.65
N THR A 278 -27.12 8.76 4.32
CA THR A 278 -26.68 8.51 2.94
C THR A 278 -26.55 7.03 2.61
N LYS A 279 -26.68 6.14 3.61
CA LYS A 279 -26.54 4.68 3.45
C LYS A 279 -25.22 4.26 2.81
N SER A 280 -24.15 5.05 3.03
CA SER A 280 -22.84 4.83 2.43
C SER A 280 -22.20 3.53 2.89
N PHE A 281 -22.48 3.10 4.12
CA PHE A 281 -21.97 1.83 4.65
C PHE A 281 -22.61 0.64 3.94
N ASP A 282 -23.94 0.63 3.81
CA ASP A 282 -24.68 -0.42 3.09
C ASP A 282 -24.28 -0.45 1.61
N TYR A 283 -24.12 0.71 0.98
CA TYR A 283 -23.59 0.82 -0.38
C TYR A 283 -22.19 0.22 -0.50
N THR A 284 -21.27 0.59 0.39
CA THR A 284 -19.89 0.06 0.40
C THR A 284 -19.86 -1.46 0.58
N LEU A 285 -20.69 -2.00 1.48
CA LEU A 285 -20.83 -3.45 1.66
C LEU A 285 -21.33 -4.15 0.39
N SER A 286 -22.28 -3.56 -0.32
CA SER A 286 -22.78 -4.11 -1.59
C SER A 286 -21.71 -4.13 -2.68
N VAL A 287 -20.89 -3.08 -2.76
CA VAL A 287 -19.75 -2.97 -3.69
C VAL A 287 -18.69 -4.02 -3.35
N LEU A 288 -18.34 -4.17 -2.06
CA LEU A 288 -17.40 -5.18 -1.61
C LEU A 288 -17.87 -6.60 -1.95
N ALA A 289 -19.15 -6.92 -1.73
CA ALA A 289 -19.71 -8.22 -2.09
C ALA A 289 -19.64 -8.48 -3.60
N ASN A 290 -19.89 -7.45 -4.42
CA ASN A 290 -19.78 -7.56 -5.87
C ASN A 290 -18.33 -7.78 -6.33
N LEU A 291 -17.38 -7.01 -5.78
CA LEU A 291 -15.94 -7.17 -6.06
C LEU A 291 -15.41 -8.52 -5.60
N GLU A 292 -15.84 -9.02 -4.44
CA GLU A 292 -15.50 -10.35 -3.97
C GLU A 292 -16.01 -11.43 -4.93
N ALA A 293 -17.26 -11.34 -5.39
CA ALA A 293 -17.84 -12.28 -6.35
C ALA A 293 -17.07 -12.27 -7.69
N GLN A 294 -16.73 -11.09 -8.21
CA GLN A 294 -15.90 -10.95 -9.42
C GLN A 294 -14.50 -11.55 -9.22
N THR A 295 -13.89 -11.31 -8.06
CA THR A 295 -12.56 -11.83 -7.72
C THR A 295 -12.57 -13.36 -7.67
N ARG A 296 -13.57 -13.97 -7.02
CA ARG A 296 -13.74 -15.43 -6.95
C ARG A 296 -14.03 -16.05 -8.32
N ALA A 297 -14.86 -15.40 -9.12
CA ALA A 297 -15.12 -15.83 -10.50
C ALA A 297 -13.85 -15.81 -11.35
N GLU A 298 -13.02 -14.78 -11.21
CA GLU A 298 -11.75 -14.67 -11.92
C GLU A 298 -10.72 -15.70 -11.46
N ILE A 299 -10.64 -15.98 -10.15
CA ILE A 299 -9.82 -17.09 -9.61
C ILE A 299 -10.27 -18.42 -10.22
N ALA A 300 -11.57 -18.69 -10.28
CA ALA A 300 -12.12 -19.91 -10.87
C ALA A 300 -11.82 -19.99 -12.39
N ARG A 301 -11.97 -18.87 -13.12
CA ARG A 301 -11.65 -18.78 -14.56
C ARG A 301 -10.18 -19.09 -14.83
N LEU A 302 -9.28 -18.73 -13.92
CA LEU A 302 -7.84 -18.99 -13.99
C LEU A 302 -7.44 -20.40 -13.48
N GLY A 303 -8.41 -21.29 -13.24
CA GLY A 303 -8.15 -22.68 -12.86
C GLY A 303 -8.20 -22.95 -11.35
N GLY A 304 -8.63 -21.97 -10.53
CA GLY A 304 -8.78 -22.10 -9.09
C GLY A 304 -7.46 -21.95 -8.31
N ASN A 305 -7.56 -21.42 -7.09
CA ASN A 305 -6.41 -21.23 -6.20
C ASN A 305 -6.85 -21.14 -4.74
N LYS A 306 -6.66 -22.24 -4.00
CA LYS A 306 -7.06 -22.34 -2.59
C LYS A 306 -6.39 -21.30 -1.69
N GLY A 307 -5.17 -20.88 -2.03
CA GLY A 307 -4.46 -19.85 -1.27
C GLY A 307 -5.14 -18.49 -1.42
N LEU A 308 -5.50 -18.12 -2.64
CA LEU A 308 -6.24 -16.87 -2.90
C LEU A 308 -7.66 -16.93 -2.34
N GLU A 309 -8.36 -18.06 -2.48
CA GLU A 309 -9.68 -18.27 -1.88
C GLU A 309 -9.64 -18.08 -0.36
N ALA A 310 -8.66 -18.68 0.33
CA ALA A 310 -8.49 -18.52 1.77
C ALA A 310 -8.15 -17.08 2.17
N ILE A 311 -7.41 -16.34 1.33
CA ILE A 311 -7.17 -14.91 1.55
C ILE A 311 -8.49 -14.15 1.45
N MET A 312 -9.30 -14.37 0.42
CA MET A 312 -10.60 -13.74 0.27
C MET A 312 -11.54 -14.07 1.43
N ASP A 313 -11.57 -15.32 1.89
CA ASP A 313 -12.34 -15.74 3.07
C ASP A 313 -11.92 -14.96 4.32
N SER A 314 -10.60 -14.79 4.53
CA SER A 314 -10.08 -14.05 5.69
C SER A 314 -10.37 -12.54 5.64
N LEU A 315 -10.72 -12.02 4.48
CA LEU A 315 -11.02 -10.61 4.24
C LEU A 315 -12.50 -10.35 4.08
N HIS A 316 -13.33 -11.40 4.04
CA HIS A 316 -14.77 -11.27 3.92
C HIS A 316 -15.31 -10.33 5.00
N VAL A 317 -16.27 -9.50 4.60
CA VAL A 317 -16.88 -8.47 5.43
C VAL A 317 -18.35 -8.85 5.61
N ASP A 318 -18.65 -9.53 6.71
CA ASP A 318 -19.99 -10.07 6.96
C ASP A 318 -20.99 -8.97 7.33
N ALA A 319 -21.95 -8.71 6.43
CA ALA A 319 -23.02 -7.73 6.60
C ALA A 319 -23.74 -7.82 7.97
N GLY A 320 -23.85 -9.02 8.54
CA GLY A 320 -24.52 -9.27 9.83
C GLY A 320 -23.76 -8.75 11.06
N ASN A 321 -22.45 -8.50 10.95
CA ASN A 321 -21.66 -7.88 12.03
C ASN A 321 -21.86 -6.35 12.11
N PHE A 322 -22.67 -5.78 11.22
CA PHE A 322 -22.79 -4.33 11.03
C PHE A 322 -24.21 -3.77 11.25
N SER A 323 -25.20 -4.66 11.45
CA SER A 323 -26.58 -4.32 11.84
C SER A 323 -26.70 -3.97 13.32
#